data_AF-A0A497L7Z1-F1
#
_entry.id   AF-A0A497L7Z1-F1
#
_cell.length_a   1.000
_cell.length_b   1.000
_cell.length_c   1.000
_cell.angle_alpha   90.00
_cell.angle_beta   90.00
_cell.angle_gamma   90.00
#
_symmetry.space_group_name_H-M   'P 1'
#
loop_
_entity.id
_entity.type
_entity.pdbx_description
1 polymer ?
#
loop_
_entity_poly.entity_id
_entity_poly.type
_entity_poly.pdbx_seq_one_letter_code
_entity_poly.pdbx_strand_id
1 'polypeptide(L)'
;MVGMAVRLEFSMTFMRRAAIYSLALGAAYWLVGALEMANAISSWLVPGLGPVLKSPWIPPDDFFGAFSAMVIGAVFSCSRGLLKGKREDIAFVLVGTVLAGTFGALYILTSLAGALEALIAGEEALEALIEGLRRPEIWLFLSSLPLAYSSWTSVLRREGRSC
;
A
#
# COMPACT_ATOMS: atom_id res chain seq x y z
N MET A 1 7.63 29.99 -20.26
CA MET A 1 7.27 28.77 -19.51
C MET A 1 7.71 27.57 -20.32
N VAL A 2 8.94 27.10 -20.11
CA VAL A 2 9.46 25.89 -20.74
C VAL A 2 8.97 24.73 -19.90
N GLY A 3 7.99 23.98 -20.40
CA GLY A 3 7.58 22.72 -19.79
C GLY A 3 8.76 21.76 -19.84
N MET A 4 9.39 21.55 -18.68
CA MET A 4 10.41 20.52 -18.49
C MET A 4 9.70 19.16 -18.56
N ALA A 5 9.43 18.70 -19.79
CA ALA A 5 8.97 17.36 -20.03
C ALA A 5 10.12 16.41 -19.68
N VAL A 6 10.13 15.93 -18.44
CA VAL A 6 11.02 14.86 -17.97
C VAL A 6 10.72 13.64 -18.83
N ARG A 7 11.45 13.51 -19.95
CA ARG A 7 11.22 12.47 -20.95
C ARG A 7 11.81 11.16 -20.45
N LEU A 8 11.10 10.49 -19.55
CA LEU A 8 11.44 9.14 -19.11
C LEU A 8 11.32 8.21 -20.33
N GLU A 9 12.44 7.69 -20.81
CA GLU A 9 12.44 6.66 -21.87
C GLU A 9 12.34 5.30 -21.23
N PHE A 10 11.10 4.91 -20.92
CA PHE A 10 10.79 3.54 -20.52
C PHE A 10 10.51 2.69 -21.76
N SER A 11 11.00 1.46 -21.76
CA SER A 11 10.60 0.45 -22.75
C SER A 11 9.10 0.15 -22.61
N MET A 12 8.41 -0.08 -23.73
CA MET A 12 6.99 -0.47 -23.75
C MET A 12 6.71 -1.72 -22.92
N THR A 13 7.66 -2.67 -22.89
CA THR A 13 7.55 -3.90 -22.09
C THR A 13 7.59 -3.59 -20.60
N PHE A 14 8.45 -2.65 -20.17
CA PHE A 14 8.52 -2.21 -18.78
C PHE A 14 7.23 -1.52 -18.35
N MET A 15 6.73 -0.58 -19.17
CA MET A 15 5.49 0.16 -18.86
C MET A 15 4.29 -0.78 -18.74
N ARG A 16 4.13 -1.75 -19.65
CA ARG A 16 3.06 -2.74 -19.54
C ARG A 16 3.17 -3.59 -18.28
N ARG A 17 4.37 -4.07 -17.93
CA ARG A 17 4.59 -4.86 -16.71
C ARG A 17 4.29 -4.04 -15.46
N ALA A 18 4.82 -2.83 -15.36
CA ALA A 18 4.58 -1.92 -14.24
C ALA A 18 3.09 -1.61 -14.10
N ALA A 19 2.37 -1.38 -15.20
CA ALA A 19 0.93 -1.17 -15.19
C ALA A 19 0.19 -2.40 -14.67
N ILE A 20 0.45 -3.60 -15.19
CA ILE A 20 -0.23 -4.82 -14.75
C ILE A 20 0.01 -5.07 -13.25
N TYR A 21 1.25 -4.93 -12.80
CA TYR A 21 1.59 -5.05 -11.37
C TYR A 21 0.87 -4.00 -10.53
N SER A 22 0.90 -2.74 -10.95
CA SER A 22 0.19 -1.65 -10.28
C SER A 22 -1.31 -1.92 -10.21
N LEU A 23 -1.94 -2.38 -11.29
CA LEU A 23 -3.37 -2.70 -11.29
C LEU A 23 -3.71 -3.88 -10.39
N ALA A 24 -2.86 -4.89 -10.34
CA ALA A 24 -3.03 -6.03 -9.44
C ALA A 24 -2.94 -5.59 -7.97
N LEU A 25 -1.93 -4.78 -7.62
CA LEU A 25 -1.82 -4.15 -6.30
C LEU A 25 -3.03 -3.27 -5.99
N GLY A 26 -3.46 -2.47 -6.97
CA GLY A 26 -4.62 -1.60 -6.84
C GLY A 26 -5.88 -2.36 -6.48
N ALA A 27 -6.12 -3.48 -7.16
CA ALA A 27 -7.23 -4.39 -6.86
C ALA A 27 -7.09 -5.03 -5.48
N ALA A 28 -5.90 -5.49 -5.10
CA ALA A 28 -5.66 -6.10 -3.79
C ALA A 28 -5.92 -5.11 -2.64
N TYR A 29 -5.38 -3.89 -2.73
CA TYR A 29 -5.64 -2.81 -1.78
C TYR A 29 -7.12 -2.43 -1.70
N TRP A 30 -7.82 -2.39 -2.83
CA TRP A 30 -9.27 -2.14 -2.85
C TRP A 30 -10.08 -3.24 -2.17
N LEU A 31 -9.74 -4.51 -2.43
CA LEU A 31 -10.43 -5.65 -1.85
C LEU A 31 -10.25 -5.69 -0.33
N VAL A 32 -9.00 -5.56 0.13
CA VAL A 32 -8.68 -5.52 1.57
C VAL A 32 -9.36 -4.34 2.24
N GLY A 33 -9.19 -3.13 1.70
CA GLY A 33 -9.78 -1.93 2.27
C GLY A 33 -11.31 -1.97 2.29
N ALA A 34 -11.97 -2.52 1.26
CA ALA A 34 -13.42 -2.68 1.27
C ALA A 34 -13.91 -3.68 2.33
N LEU A 35 -13.17 -4.79 2.54
CA LEU A 35 -13.49 -5.77 3.57
C LEU A 35 -13.31 -5.20 4.98
N GLU A 36 -12.21 -4.50 5.24
CA GLU A 36 -11.96 -3.84 6.52
C GLU A 36 -12.97 -2.71 6.77
N MET A 37 -13.32 -1.95 5.75
CA MET A 37 -14.35 -0.90 5.83
C MET A 37 -15.70 -1.50 6.20
N ALA A 38 -16.09 -2.61 5.57
CA ALA A 38 -17.33 -3.30 5.90
C ALA A 38 -17.32 -3.82 7.35
N ASN A 39 -16.19 -4.36 7.81
CA ASN A 39 -16.02 -4.79 9.20
C ASN A 39 -16.15 -3.60 10.17
N ALA A 40 -15.40 -2.52 9.97
CA ALA A 40 -15.44 -1.34 10.83
C ALA A 40 -16.83 -0.70 10.88
N ILE A 41 -17.50 -0.56 9.73
CA ILE A 41 -18.89 -0.06 9.67
C ILE A 41 -19.82 -0.99 10.44
N SER A 42 -19.72 -2.32 10.27
CA SER A 42 -20.58 -3.26 10.98
C SER A 42 -20.41 -3.20 12.50
N SER A 43 -19.16 -3.09 12.97
CA SER A 43 -18.81 -2.99 14.40
C SER A 43 -19.31 -1.68 15.01
N TRP A 44 -19.27 -0.57 14.27
CA TRP A 44 -19.71 0.74 14.75
C TRP A 44 -21.23 0.94 14.69
N LEU A 45 -21.89 0.50 13.61
CA LEU A 45 -23.29 0.81 13.35
C LEU A 45 -24.25 -0.15 14.05
N VAL A 46 -23.83 -1.40 14.33
CA VAL A 46 -24.67 -2.39 15.00
C VAL A 46 -23.91 -3.09 16.14
N PRO A 47 -23.91 -2.49 17.34
CA PRO A 47 -23.31 -3.09 18.53
C PRO A 47 -24.00 -4.44 18.81
N GLY A 48 -23.27 -5.55 18.64
CA GLY A 48 -23.74 -6.92 18.94
C GLY A 48 -23.78 -7.89 17.76
N LEU A 49 -23.69 -7.43 16.51
CA LEU A 49 -23.62 -8.31 15.32
C LEU A 49 -22.20 -8.87 15.10
N GLY A 50 -21.18 -8.16 15.59
CA GLY A 50 -19.77 -8.47 15.37
C GLY A 50 -19.31 -8.16 13.94
N PRO A 51 -18.03 -8.40 13.62
CA PRO A 51 -17.49 -8.11 12.29
C PRO A 51 -18.12 -9.01 11.23
N VAL A 52 -18.37 -8.47 10.03
CA VAL A 52 -18.88 -9.20 8.86
C VAL A 52 -18.05 -10.45 8.56
N LEU A 53 -16.72 -10.33 8.67
CA LEU A 53 -15.77 -11.41 8.52
C LEU A 53 -14.90 -11.53 9.79
N LYS A 54 -15.10 -12.60 10.55
CA LYS A 54 -14.20 -12.99 11.65
C LYS A 54 -12.97 -13.68 11.08
N SER A 55 -11.94 -12.90 10.77
CA SER A 55 -10.65 -13.40 10.33
C SER A 55 -9.55 -12.79 11.20
N PRO A 56 -8.56 -13.58 11.67
CA PRO A 56 -7.39 -13.06 12.38
C PRO A 56 -6.51 -12.15 11.50
N TRP A 57 -6.76 -12.12 10.18
CA TRP A 57 -6.03 -11.29 9.23
C TRP A 57 -6.73 -9.97 8.88
N ILE A 58 -7.94 -9.72 9.41
CA ILE A 58 -8.71 -8.51 9.10
C ILE A 58 -9.11 -7.85 10.41
N PRO A 59 -8.56 -6.67 10.74
CA PRO A 59 -8.91 -5.98 11.97
C PRO A 59 -10.41 -5.61 11.96
N PRO A 60 -11.10 -5.75 13.11
CA PRO A 60 -12.54 -5.53 13.17
C PRO A 60 -12.94 -4.05 13.15
N ASP A 61 -12.03 -3.14 13.54
CA ASP A 61 -12.36 -1.73 13.83
C ASP A 61 -11.43 -0.71 13.14
N ASP A 62 -10.60 -1.13 12.18
CA ASP A 62 -9.65 -0.21 11.52
C ASP A 62 -10.24 0.52 10.31
N PHE A 63 -11.08 1.52 10.59
CA PHE A 63 -11.69 2.36 9.55
C PHE A 63 -10.67 3.21 8.78
N PHE A 64 -9.67 3.77 9.48
CA PHE A 64 -8.68 4.65 8.83
C PHE A 64 -7.72 3.85 7.95
N GLY A 65 -7.33 2.65 8.38
CA GLY A 65 -6.60 1.69 7.57
C GLY A 65 -7.36 1.32 6.32
N ALA A 66 -8.60 0.89 6.48
CA ALA A 66 -9.49 0.55 5.39
C ALA A 66 -9.61 1.68 4.35
N PHE A 67 -9.86 2.92 4.80
CA PHE A 67 -9.95 4.08 3.93
C PHE A 67 -8.64 4.36 3.20
N SER A 68 -7.50 4.31 3.92
CA SER A 68 -6.19 4.54 3.33
C SER A 68 -5.84 3.47 2.28
N ALA A 69 -6.17 2.21 2.55
CA ALA A 69 -6.01 1.10 1.63
C ALA A 69 -6.82 1.32 0.34
N MET A 70 -8.07 1.77 0.46
CA MET A 70 -8.90 2.12 -0.71
C MET A 70 -8.30 3.28 -1.52
N VAL A 71 -7.76 4.30 -0.86
CA VAL A 71 -7.08 5.43 -1.53
C VAL A 71 -5.83 4.95 -2.27
N ILE A 72 -4.97 4.15 -1.63
CA ILE A 72 -3.79 3.54 -2.26
C ILE A 72 -4.22 2.70 -3.47
N GLY A 73 -5.26 1.89 -3.30
CA GLY A 73 -5.83 1.06 -4.36
C GLY A 73 -6.32 1.87 -5.56
N ALA A 74 -6.99 3.00 -5.29
CA ALA A 74 -7.47 3.92 -6.33
C ALA A 74 -6.30 4.56 -7.10
N VAL A 75 -5.26 5.02 -6.38
CA VAL A 75 -4.06 5.62 -6.99
C VAL A 75 -3.37 4.61 -7.91
N PHE A 76 -3.12 3.39 -7.43
CA PHE A 76 -2.52 2.34 -8.26
C PHE A 76 -3.40 1.96 -9.47
N SER A 77 -4.72 2.06 -9.35
CA SER A 77 -5.68 1.81 -10.43
C SER A 77 -5.66 2.88 -11.53
N CYS A 78 -5.19 4.09 -11.24
CA CYS A 78 -5.06 5.16 -12.24
C CYS A 78 -3.90 4.93 -13.22
N SER A 79 -3.01 3.97 -12.97
CA SER A 79 -1.90 3.59 -13.87
C SER A 79 -2.35 2.93 -15.20
N ARG A 80 -3.66 2.77 -15.45
CA ARG A 80 -4.20 2.12 -16.67
C ARG A 80 -3.70 2.73 -17.97
N GLY A 81 -3.39 4.04 -18.03
CA GLY A 81 -2.87 4.64 -19.25
C GLY A 81 -1.45 4.21 -19.62
N LEU A 82 -0.65 3.66 -18.68
CA LEU A 82 0.63 3.00 -19.04
C LEU A 82 0.40 1.85 -20.03
N LEU A 83 -0.73 1.14 -19.95
CA LEU A 83 -1.06 0.06 -20.90
C LEU A 83 -1.19 0.57 -22.34
N LYS A 84 -1.60 1.85 -22.48
CA LYS A 84 -1.73 2.58 -23.75
C LYS A 84 -0.48 3.37 -24.12
N GLY A 85 0.61 3.24 -23.35
CA GLY A 85 1.87 3.95 -23.58
C GLY A 85 1.90 5.40 -23.07
N LYS A 86 0.91 5.82 -22.27
CA LYS A 86 0.95 7.14 -21.60
C LYS A 86 1.99 7.11 -20.49
N ARG A 87 3.11 7.80 -20.72
CA ARG A 87 4.26 7.79 -19.80
C ARG A 87 3.99 8.57 -18.52
N GLU A 88 3.15 9.59 -18.58
CA GLU A 88 2.80 10.47 -17.45
C GLU A 88 2.13 9.69 -16.31
N ASP A 89 1.38 8.65 -16.63
CA ASP A 89 0.70 7.79 -15.66
C ASP A 89 1.70 7.01 -14.75
N ILE A 90 3.02 7.03 -15.02
CA ILE A 90 4.04 6.47 -14.11
C ILE A 90 4.05 7.19 -12.77
N ALA A 91 3.60 8.46 -12.74
CA ALA A 91 3.43 9.22 -11.51
C ALA A 91 2.47 8.52 -10.54
N PHE A 92 1.39 7.89 -11.03
CA PHE A 92 0.48 7.13 -10.17
C PHE A 92 1.13 5.91 -9.54
N VAL A 93 2.03 5.24 -10.26
CA VAL A 93 2.82 4.12 -9.71
C VAL A 93 3.74 4.63 -8.60
N LEU A 94 4.46 5.73 -8.85
CA LEU A 94 5.37 6.33 -7.86
C LEU A 94 4.60 6.80 -6.61
N VAL A 95 3.53 7.57 -6.78
CA VAL A 95 2.70 8.04 -5.66
C VAL A 95 2.08 6.87 -4.91
N GLY A 96 1.58 5.86 -5.61
CA GLY A 96 1.04 4.64 -4.98
C GLY A 96 2.08 3.93 -4.12
N THR A 97 3.34 3.81 -4.60
CA THR A 97 4.42 3.19 -3.82
C THR A 97 4.84 4.03 -2.62
N VAL A 98 4.79 5.37 -2.71
CA VAL A 98 5.06 6.25 -1.57
C VAL A 98 3.97 6.10 -0.51
N LEU A 99 2.69 6.14 -0.91
CA LEU A 99 1.57 5.96 0.01
C LEU A 99 1.59 4.58 0.68
N ALA A 100 1.77 3.52 -0.10
CA ALA A 100 1.93 2.15 0.42
C ALA A 100 3.11 2.06 1.40
N GLY A 101 4.23 2.72 1.08
CA GLY A 101 5.39 2.82 1.95
C GLY A 101 5.12 3.53 3.27
N THR A 102 4.44 4.68 3.22
CA THR A 102 4.10 5.45 4.42
C THR A 102 3.20 4.63 5.34
N PHE A 103 2.08 4.09 4.84
CA PHE A 103 1.16 3.32 5.68
C PHE A 103 1.75 1.99 6.13
N GLY A 104 2.49 1.27 5.27
CA GLY A 104 3.18 0.05 5.65
C GLY A 104 4.20 0.29 6.77
N ALA A 105 5.00 1.36 6.68
CA ALA A 105 5.94 1.73 7.73
C ALA A 105 5.24 2.11 9.04
N LEU A 106 4.15 2.88 8.96
CA LEU A 106 3.34 3.21 10.14
C LEU A 106 2.84 1.95 10.85
N TYR A 107 2.30 0.97 10.12
CA TYR A 107 1.80 -0.27 10.73
C TYR A 107 2.89 -1.15 11.33
N ILE A 108 4.07 -1.20 10.71
CA ILE A 108 5.22 -1.89 11.31
C ILE A 108 5.61 -1.22 12.63
N LEU A 109 5.68 0.11 12.65
CA LEU A 109 6.02 0.86 13.87
C LEU A 109 4.96 0.68 14.97
N THR A 110 3.67 0.71 14.63
CA THR A 110 2.59 0.45 15.59
C THR A 110 2.66 -0.96 16.16
N SER A 111 2.97 -1.96 15.33
CA SER A 111 3.14 -3.35 15.77
C SER A 111 4.33 -3.50 16.71
N LEU A 112 5.45 -2.84 16.40
CA LEU A 112 6.63 -2.83 17.26
C LEU A 112 6.37 -2.10 18.58
N ALA A 113 5.61 -1.01 18.56
CA ALA A 113 5.21 -0.29 19.76
C ALA A 113 4.37 -1.17 20.69
N GLY A 114 3.38 -1.90 20.15
CA GLY A 114 2.58 -2.85 20.93
C GLY A 114 3.42 -4.00 21.52
N ALA A 115 4.37 -4.52 20.75
CA ALA A 115 5.30 -5.54 21.23
C ALA A 115 6.21 -5.01 22.37
N LEU A 116 6.69 -3.77 22.25
CA LEU A 116 7.50 -3.13 23.28
C LEU A 116 6.70 -2.86 24.55
N GLU A 117 5.44 -2.46 24.41
CA GLU A 117 4.51 -2.29 25.54
C GLU A 117 4.32 -3.60 26.30
N ALA A 118 4.04 -4.69 25.58
CA ALA A 118 3.93 -6.04 26.17
C ALA A 118 5.23 -6.47 26.88
N LEU A 119 6.39 -6.19 26.27
CA LEU A 119 7.70 -6.48 26.88
C LEU A 119 7.90 -5.76 28.22
N ILE A 120 7.50 -4.49 28.30
CA ILE A 120 7.61 -3.66 29.51
C ILE A 120 6.60 -4.14 30.57
N ALA A 121 5.41 -4.56 30.15
CA ALA A 121 4.37 -5.11 31.02
C ALA A 121 4.69 -6.51 31.56
N GLY A 122 5.74 -7.17 31.04
CA GLY A 122 6.09 -8.55 31.40
C GLY A 122 5.20 -9.60 30.71
N GLU A 123 4.55 -9.23 29.61
CA GLU A 123 3.72 -10.08 28.77
C GLU A 123 4.52 -10.66 27.59
N GLU A 124 3.89 -11.55 26.81
CA GLU A 124 4.49 -12.22 25.66
C GLU A 124 4.64 -11.26 24.46
N ALA A 125 5.71 -10.47 24.47
CA ALA A 125 6.04 -9.49 23.43
C ALA A 125 6.06 -10.05 22.00
N LEU A 126 6.47 -11.31 21.85
CA LEU A 126 6.51 -11.98 20.55
C LEU A 126 5.10 -12.22 20.00
N GLU A 127 4.14 -12.58 20.84
CA GLU A 127 2.75 -12.78 20.44
C GLU A 127 2.10 -11.46 20.02
N ALA A 128 2.32 -10.40 20.79
CA ALA A 128 1.87 -9.04 20.46
C ALA A 128 2.45 -8.55 19.12
N LEU A 129 3.72 -8.86 18.85
CA LEU A 129 4.36 -8.53 17.57
C LEU A 129 3.72 -9.29 16.40
N ILE A 130 3.51 -10.61 16.55
CA ILE A 130 2.92 -11.45 15.51
C ILE A 130 1.50 -10.98 15.18
N GLU A 131 0.71 -10.64 16.21
CA GLU A 131 -0.65 -10.14 16.02
C GLU A 131 -0.65 -8.79 15.29
N GLY A 132 0.27 -7.88 15.62
CA GLY A 132 0.46 -6.63 14.87
C GLY A 132 0.84 -6.85 13.40
N LEU A 133 1.71 -7.84 13.11
CA LEU A 133 2.17 -8.15 11.76
C LEU A 133 1.12 -8.85 10.87
N ARG A 134 0.00 -9.31 11.41
CA ARG A 134 -1.10 -9.90 10.63
C ARG A 134 -1.85 -8.88 9.78
N ARG A 135 -1.57 -7.59 9.95
CA ARG A 135 -2.16 -6.51 9.18
C ARG A 135 -1.87 -6.65 7.67
N PRO A 136 -2.90 -6.78 6.81
CA PRO A 136 -2.72 -7.07 5.40
C PRO A 136 -1.99 -5.95 4.65
N GLU A 137 -2.07 -4.71 5.13
CA GLU A 137 -1.41 -3.55 4.55
C GLU A 137 0.12 -3.64 4.62
N ILE A 138 0.68 -4.30 5.64
CA ILE A 138 2.12 -4.57 5.76
C ILE A 138 2.55 -5.48 4.60
N TRP A 139 1.78 -6.54 4.33
CA TRP A 139 2.08 -7.49 3.26
C TRP A 139 1.89 -6.87 1.88
N LEU A 140 0.85 -6.04 1.70
CA LEU A 140 0.64 -5.29 0.48
C LEU A 140 1.76 -4.27 0.24
N PHE A 141 2.24 -3.60 1.29
CA PHE A 141 3.42 -2.74 1.21
C PHE A 141 4.66 -3.52 0.75
N LEU A 142 4.97 -4.67 1.37
CA LEU A 142 6.10 -5.50 0.97
C LEU A 142 5.99 -5.94 -0.50
N SER A 143 4.79 -6.28 -0.96
CA SER A 143 4.53 -6.64 -2.35
C SER A 143 4.70 -5.47 -3.34
N SER A 144 4.63 -4.22 -2.85
CA SER A 144 4.86 -3.01 -3.65
C SER A 144 6.36 -2.67 -3.82
N LEU A 145 7.26 -3.25 -3.01
CA LEU A 145 8.69 -2.94 -3.03
C LEU A 145 9.39 -3.23 -4.38
N PRO A 146 9.12 -4.35 -5.08
CA PRO A 146 9.73 -4.57 -6.40
C PRO A 146 9.34 -3.50 -7.41
N LEU A 147 8.08 -3.05 -7.34
CA LEU A 147 7.56 -1.99 -8.19
C LEU A 147 8.26 -0.67 -7.86
N ALA A 148 8.32 -0.32 -6.57
CA ALA A 148 9.02 0.87 -6.06
C ALA A 148 10.49 0.89 -6.48
N TYR A 149 11.22 -0.20 -6.27
CA TYR A 149 12.63 -0.32 -6.65
C TYR A 149 12.82 -0.09 -8.14
N SER A 150 12.02 -0.75 -8.98
CA SER A 150 12.16 -0.66 -10.43
C SER A 150 11.82 0.72 -11.00
N SER A 151 10.80 1.40 -10.45
CA SER A 151 10.39 2.73 -10.88
C SER A 151 11.36 3.81 -10.37
N TRP A 152 11.74 3.77 -9.09
CA TRP A 152 12.61 4.78 -8.47
C TRP A 152 14.05 4.73 -8.97
N THR A 153 14.63 3.53 -9.14
CA THR A 153 16.00 3.42 -9.68
C THR A 153 16.10 3.99 -11.10
N SER A 154 15.02 3.89 -11.88
CA SER A 154 14.95 4.46 -13.23
C SER A 154 14.87 5.99 -13.24
N VAL A 155 14.24 6.58 -12.22
CA VAL A 155 14.18 8.04 -12.01
C VAL A 155 15.52 8.57 -11.48
N LEU A 156 16.05 7.97 -10.41
CA LEU A 156 17.30 8.39 -9.76
C LEU A 156 18.54 8.24 -10.68
N ARG A 157 18.59 7.21 -11.54
CA ARG A 157 19.70 7.03 -12.52
C ARG A 157 19.75 8.09 -13.61
N ARG A 158 18.74 8.97 -13.72
CA ARG A 158 18.76 10.09 -14.67
C ARG A 158 19.25 11.38 -14.03
N GLU A 159 18.92 11.64 -12.76
CA GLU A 159 19.46 12.81 -12.05
C GLU A 159 20.99 12.75 -11.95
N GLY A 160 21.58 11.58 -11.71
CA GLY A 160 23.04 11.43 -11.64
C GLY A 160 23.80 11.53 -12.97
N ARG A 161 23.12 11.68 -14.12
CA ARG A 161 23.73 11.87 -15.46
C ARG A 161 23.50 13.27 -16.04
N SER A 162 22.90 14.17 -15.28
CA SER A 162 22.68 15.57 -15.67
C SER A 162 23.64 16.54 -14.98
N CYS A 163 24.71 16.03 -14.35
CA CYS A 163 25.86 16.80 -13.87
C CYS A 163 27.06 16.58 -14.77
#